data_AF-A0A3B0P023-F1
#
_entry.id   AF-A0A3B0P023-F1
#
_cell.length_a   1.000
_cell.length_b   1.000
_cell.length_c   1.000
_cell.angle_alpha   90.00
_cell.angle_beta   90.00
_cell.angle_gamma   90.00
#
_symmetry.space_group_name_H-M   'P 1'
#
loop_
_entity.id
_entity.type
_entity.pdbx_description
1 polymer ?
#
loop_
_entity_poly.entity_id
_entity_poly.type
_entity_poly.pdbx_seq_one_letter_code
_entity_poly.pdbx_strand_id
1 'polypeptide(L)'
;MTPNKERKSKKNNEEQVIENNDHLLQTSMKNGLNKEDVLERQKKFGLNKLKQTKKINPFLVYLGQFKDVLVIILLCAALLSYVLAIVSGINKNW
;
A
#
# COMPACT_ATOMS: atom_id res chain seq x y z
N MET A 1 10.53 -43.22 31.04
CA MET A 1 10.90 -42.42 29.85
C MET A 1 10.78 -40.95 30.25
N THR A 2 11.91 -40.25 30.47
CA THR A 2 11.94 -38.99 31.25
C THR A 2 11.64 -37.74 30.39
N PRO A 3 10.65 -36.91 30.75
CA PRO A 3 10.33 -35.63 30.10
C PRO A 3 11.34 -34.48 30.43
N ASN A 4 12.41 -34.79 31.17
CA ASN A 4 13.36 -33.81 31.72
C ASN A 4 14.52 -33.48 30.75
N LYS A 5 14.83 -34.37 29.80
CA LYS A 5 15.97 -34.19 28.88
C LYS A 5 15.66 -33.20 27.74
N GLU A 6 14.41 -33.17 27.27
CA GLU A 6 13.95 -32.24 26.22
C GLU A 6 13.83 -30.80 26.73
N ARG A 7 13.40 -30.59 27.98
CA ARG A 7 13.31 -29.26 28.59
C ARG A 7 14.68 -28.60 28.78
N LYS A 8 15.72 -29.37 29.15
CA LYS A 8 17.09 -28.86 29.25
C LYS A 8 17.70 -28.54 27.87
N SER A 9 17.45 -29.39 26.87
CA SER A 9 17.89 -29.16 25.49
C SER A 9 17.28 -27.88 24.89
N LYS A 10 15.95 -27.69 25.02
CA LYS A 10 15.29 -26.46 24.57
C LYS A 10 15.80 -25.21 25.27
N LYS A 11 15.99 -25.27 26.60
CA LYS A 11 16.47 -24.11 27.38
C LYS A 11 17.88 -23.68 26.97
N ASN A 12 18.78 -24.63 26.74
CA ASN A 12 20.14 -24.33 26.26
C ASN A 12 20.13 -23.70 24.86
N ASN A 13 19.25 -24.17 23.98
CA ASN A 13 19.14 -23.63 22.61
C ASN A 13 18.49 -22.23 22.60
N GLU A 14 17.51 -21.97 23.47
CA GLU A 14 16.87 -20.65 23.60
C GLU A 14 17.85 -19.62 24.18
N GLU A 15 18.61 -19.96 25.22
CA GLU A 15 19.62 -19.07 25.81
C GLU A 15 20.73 -18.72 24.81
N GLN A 16 21.23 -19.68 24.02
CA GLN A 16 22.20 -19.41 22.95
C GLN A 16 21.63 -18.54 21.83
N VAL A 17 20.37 -18.73 21.44
CA VAL A 17 19.74 -17.88 20.41
C VAL A 17 19.52 -16.45 20.91
N ILE A 18 19.23 -16.27 22.20
CA ILE A 18 19.04 -14.95 22.81
C ILE A 18 20.36 -14.16 22.84
N GLU A 19 21.45 -14.77 23.30
CA GLU A 19 22.77 -14.12 23.38
C GLU A 19 23.31 -13.74 21.98
N ASN A 20 23.09 -14.60 20.98
CA ASN A 20 23.49 -14.33 19.60
C ASN A 20 22.71 -13.16 18.96
N ASN A 21 21.43 -12.98 19.33
CA ASN A 21 20.60 -11.89 18.80
C ASN A 21 20.93 -10.54 19.42
N ASP A 22 21.31 -10.50 20.70
CA ASP A 22 21.74 -9.27 21.39
C ASP A 22 22.96 -8.64 20.69
N HIS A 23 23.90 -9.47 20.24
CA HIS A 23 25.08 -9.01 19.50
C HIS A 23 24.76 -8.56 18.06
N LEU A 24 23.76 -9.19 17.42
CA LEU A 24 23.38 -8.86 16.04
C LEU A 24 22.61 -7.54 15.93
N LEU A 25 21.77 -7.25 16.94
CA LEU A 25 20.88 -6.08 16.96
C LEU A 25 21.36 -4.95 17.89
N GLN A 26 22.49 -5.16 18.59
CA GLN A 26 23.06 -4.24 19.58
C GLN A 26 21.98 -3.64 20.48
N THR A 27 21.16 -4.50 21.09
CA THR A 27 20.06 -4.10 21.96
C THR A 27 20.10 -4.93 23.22
N SER A 28 19.72 -4.35 24.35
CA SER A 28 19.50 -5.11 25.58
C SER A 28 18.12 -5.77 25.50
N MET A 29 18.03 -7.10 25.60
CA MET A 29 16.72 -7.76 25.61
C MET A 29 15.90 -7.52 26.88
N LYS A 30 16.53 -7.09 27.99
CA LYS A 30 15.80 -6.70 29.22
C LYS A 30 15.21 -5.30 29.16
N ASN A 31 15.87 -4.37 28.48
CA ASN A 31 15.54 -2.94 28.54
C ASN A 31 15.15 -2.35 27.18
N GLY A 32 15.30 -3.11 26.09
CA GLY A 32 15.08 -2.64 24.72
C GLY A 32 16.16 -1.66 24.25
N LEU A 33 15.85 -0.93 23.17
CA LEU A 33 16.66 0.19 22.68
C LEU A 33 16.44 1.41 23.57
N ASN A 34 17.52 2.16 23.79
CA ASN A 34 17.41 3.45 24.43
C ASN A 34 16.86 4.52 23.46
N LYS A 35 16.36 5.63 24.00
CA LYS A 35 15.74 6.71 23.20
C LYS A 35 16.72 7.31 22.19
N GLU A 36 17.99 7.40 22.57
CA GLU A 36 19.07 7.88 21.71
C GLU A 36 19.34 6.90 20.56
N ASP A 37 19.36 5.59 20.83
CA ASP A 37 19.54 4.54 19.80
C ASP A 37 18.39 4.53 18.80
N VAL A 38 17.16 4.75 19.28
CA VAL A 38 15.98 4.88 18.42
C VAL A 38 16.13 6.09 17.49
N LEU A 39 16.59 7.23 18.02
CA LEU A 39 16.79 8.44 17.22
C LEU A 39 17.87 8.24 16.15
N GLU A 40 18.99 7.61 16.51
CA GLU A 40 20.09 7.34 15.60
C GLU A 40 19.68 6.35 14.49
N ARG A 41 18.98 5.28 14.84
CA ARG A 41 18.45 4.32 13.87
C ARG A 41 17.37 4.95 12.98
N GLN A 42 16.53 5.83 13.52
CA GLN A 42 15.53 6.54 12.73
C GLN A 42 16.17 7.54 11.75
N LYS A 43 17.32 8.15 12.08
CA LYS A 43 18.12 8.95 11.14
C LYS A 43 18.72 8.08 10.02
N LYS A 44 19.22 6.88 10.35
CA LYS A 44 19.90 5.99 9.40
C LYS A 44 18.94 5.25 8.46
N PHE A 45 17.83 4.72 8.99
CA PHE A 45 16.90 3.87 8.24
C PHE A 45 15.60 4.58 7.86
N GLY A 46 15.37 5.78 8.40
CA GLY A 46 14.13 6.51 8.22
C GLY A 46 12.99 5.95 9.06
N LEU A 47 11.80 6.52 8.86
CA LEU A 47 10.58 6.02 9.48
C LEU A 47 10.19 4.68 8.84
N ASN A 48 9.84 3.69 9.66
CA ASN A 48 9.26 2.44 9.19
C ASN A 48 7.80 2.66 8.74
N LYS A 49 7.62 3.44 7.66
CA LYS A 49 6.34 3.71 7.02
C LYS A 49 6.46 3.39 5.55
N LEU A 50 5.54 2.56 5.07
CA LEU A 50 5.40 2.28 3.64
C LEU A 50 4.99 3.58 2.94
N LYS A 51 5.66 3.88 1.83
CA LYS A 51 5.42 5.09 1.04
C LYS A 51 3.98 5.05 0.53
N GLN A 52 3.11 5.90 1.10
CA GLN A 52 1.75 6.03 0.59
C GLN A 52 1.83 6.64 -0.80
N THR A 53 1.43 5.86 -1.81
CA THR A 53 1.19 6.36 -3.15
C THR A 53 0.18 7.51 -3.06
N LYS A 54 0.42 8.59 -3.82
CA LYS A 54 -0.45 9.77 -3.82
C LYS A 54 -1.88 9.29 -4.09
N LYS A 55 -2.84 9.70 -3.25
CA LYS A 55 -4.25 9.44 -3.50
C LYS A 55 -4.61 10.14 -4.81
N ILE A 56 -4.87 9.33 -5.83
CA ILE A 56 -5.33 9.83 -7.11
C ILE A 56 -6.76 10.32 -6.88
N ASN A 57 -7.06 11.55 -7.28
CA ASN A 57 -8.40 12.11 -7.09
C ASN A 57 -9.40 11.28 -7.91
N PRO A 58 -10.52 10.83 -7.34
CA PRO A 58 -11.51 10.02 -8.05
C PRO A 58 -12.08 10.75 -9.28
N PHE A 59 -12.18 12.07 -9.22
CA PHE A 59 -12.56 12.91 -10.37
C PHE A 59 -11.56 12.85 -11.53
N LEU A 60 -10.25 12.80 -11.25
CA LEU A 60 -9.22 12.64 -12.28
C LEU A 60 -9.29 11.25 -12.93
N VAL A 61 -9.59 10.22 -12.14
CA VAL A 61 -9.78 8.85 -12.64
C VAL A 61 -11.02 8.79 -13.55
N TYR A 62 -12.11 9.46 -13.18
CA TYR A 62 -13.30 9.60 -14.01
C TYR A 62 -13.02 10.32 -15.33
N LEU A 63 -12.30 11.45 -15.31
CA LEU A 63 -11.90 12.15 -16.54
C LEU A 63 -11.01 11.28 -17.45
N GLY A 64 -10.22 10.39 -16.87
CA GLY A 64 -9.42 9.42 -17.62
C GLY A 64 -10.25 8.45 -18.46
N GLN A 65 -11.50 8.16 -18.06
CA GLN A 65 -12.40 7.25 -18.79
C GLN A 65 -12.80 7.78 -20.17
N PHE A 66 -12.85 9.10 -20.37
CA PHE A 66 -13.15 9.70 -21.67
C PHE A 66 -12.06 9.47 -22.74
N LYS A 67 -10.89 8.97 -22.34
CA LYS A 67 -9.81 8.58 -23.27
C LYS A 67 -9.96 7.15 -23.80
N ASP A 68 -10.91 6.38 -23.28
CA ASP A 68 -11.20 5.04 -23.77
C ASP A 68 -11.87 5.11 -25.14
N VAL A 69 -11.35 4.34 -26.10
CA VAL A 69 -11.85 4.27 -27.48
C VAL A 69 -13.34 3.93 -27.51
N LEU A 70 -13.81 3.03 -26.64
CA LEU A 70 -15.22 2.66 -26.59
C LEU A 70 -16.11 3.84 -26.15
N VAL A 71 -15.66 4.60 -25.15
CA VAL A 71 -16.37 5.79 -24.66
C VAL A 71 -16.41 6.89 -25.73
N ILE A 72 -15.31 7.08 -26.46
CA ILE A 72 -15.25 8.06 -27.56
C ILE A 72 -16.25 7.71 -28.68
N ILE A 73 -16.34 6.43 -29.06
CA ILE A 73 -17.31 5.98 -30.07
C ILE A 73 -18.74 6.26 -29.62
N LEU A 74 -19.07 5.93 -28.37
CA LEU A 74 -20.39 6.20 -27.79
C LEU A 74 -20.70 7.69 -27.74
N LEU A 75 -19.70 8.53 -27.40
CA LEU A 75 -19.86 9.98 -27.38
C LEU A 75 -20.15 10.52 -28.79
N CYS A 76 -19.43 10.06 -29.81
CA CYS A 76 -19.70 10.42 -31.20
C CYS A 76 -21.10 10.00 -31.64
N ALA A 77 -21.52 8.77 -31.33
CA ALA A 77 -22.86 8.27 -31.65
C ALA A 77 -23.95 9.11 -30.95
N ALA A 78 -23.75 9.46 -29.68
CA ALA A 78 -24.65 10.31 -28.92
C ALA A 78 -24.75 11.71 -29.52
N LEU A 79 -23.62 12.32 -29.91
CA LEU A 79 -23.59 13.63 -30.56
C LEU A 79 -24.32 13.62 -31.91
N LEU A 80 -24.07 12.60 -32.75
CA LEU A 80 -24.77 12.46 -34.02
C LEU A 80 -26.27 12.27 -33.82
N SER A 81 -26.67 11.40 -32.89
CA SER A 81 -28.07 11.18 -32.52
C SER A 81 -28.72 12.49 -32.04
N TYR A 82 -28.03 13.25 -31.19
CA TYR A 82 -28.51 14.52 -30.68
C TYR A 82 -28.69 15.57 -31.79
N VAL A 83 -27.70 15.73 -32.66
CA VAL A 83 -27.78 16.66 -33.80
C VAL A 83 -28.90 16.26 -34.76
N LEU A 84 -29.01 14.97 -35.08
CA LEU A 84 -30.09 14.46 -35.93
C LEU A 84 -31.47 14.66 -35.30
N ALA A 85 -31.59 14.44 -33.99
CA ALA A 85 -32.83 14.68 -33.26
C ALA A 85 -33.23 16.17 -33.28
N ILE A 86 -32.26 17.08 -33.13
CA ILE A 86 -32.50 18.52 -33.25
C ILE A 86 -32.90 18.90 -34.68
N VAL A 87 -32.14 18.49 -35.69
CA VAL A 87 -32.43 18.84 -37.09
C VAL A 87 -33.77 18.26 -37.53
N SER A 88 -34.04 17.00 -37.18
CA SER A 88 -35.33 16.36 -37.41
C SER A 88 -36.45 17.09 -36.65
N GLY A 89 -36.24 17.44 -35.38
CA GLY A 89 -37.22 18.18 -34.57
C GLY A 89 -37.47 19.62 -35.03
N ILE A 90 -36.48 20.27 -35.66
CA ILE A 90 -36.64 21.60 -36.26
C ILE A 90 -37.40 21.49 -37.59
N ASN A 91 -37.04 20.54 -38.45
CA ASN A 91 -37.70 20.36 -39.75
C ASN A 91 -39.12 19.78 -39.59
N LYS A 92 -39.31 18.99 -38.54
CA LYS A 92 -40.60 18.50 -38.07
C LYS A 92 -41.17 19.51 -37.08
N ASN A 93 -41.54 20.68 -37.57
CA ASN A 93 -42.07 21.79 -36.80
C ASN A 93 -43.51 21.49 -36.30
N TRP A 94 -43.68 20.40 -35.52
CA TRP A 94 -44.90 19.59 -35.31
C TRP A 94 -45.13 18.51 -36.38
#